data_AF-A0A6M0ST44-F1
#
_entry.id   AF-A0A6M0ST44-F1
#
_cell.length_a   1.000
_cell.length_b   1.000
_cell.length_c   1.000
_cell.angle_alpha   90.00
_cell.angle_beta   90.00
_cell.angle_gamma   90.00
#
_symmetry.space_group_name_H-M   'P 1'
#
loop_
_entity.id
_entity.type
_entity.pdbx_description
1 polymer ?
#
loop_
_entity_poly.entity_id
_entity_poly.type
_entity_poly.pdbx_seq_one_letter_code
_entity_poly.pdbx_strand_id
1 'polypeptide(L)'
;MCDLNNSELLLLSNLIYLKLNIFNENRVGDLIKSMLYKNNLNKAILTRLECKEVVKKNEWLVVLKQIQENDKLNNLKIENIEVDTNGVKAACFIDKQDKASVVFRGTKTIEEWGDNGEGSYMSDTTEQMKALNYINNLKYKNITVTGHSKGGNKAKYVALLSDKVNRCVSFDGQGFSNEFINKYYKKINANKDKVLSISAKYDYVNCLLNSVNEEKIYVSTSFQKNPLYYHKSNIMLDGNGNLRNETDPCSFVKIIYEFSTSLISKLPEPHKSFAINSLIDIIELILCDKDLESGILQIAKGILMMFDYTKHYNLKAEIKLAYNLLQSLSVPLVFWNDFIRSEENHSKLILNETLLKFKIYQENIIFKLKNLGIEGQQIAIIVDDATNNLIYDFQNN
;
A
#
# COMPACT_ATOMS: atom_id res chain seq x y z
N MET A 1 -18.82 18.87 18.20
CA MET A 1 -17.51 18.18 18.33
C MET A 1 -16.64 18.63 17.16
N CYS A 2 -15.31 18.66 17.36
CA CYS A 2 -14.33 18.90 16.30
C CYS A 2 -14.32 17.71 15.32
N ASP A 3 -13.85 17.92 14.09
CA ASP A 3 -13.67 16.86 13.09
C ASP A 3 -12.88 15.68 13.66
N LEU A 4 -13.05 14.50 13.06
CA LEU A 4 -12.28 13.32 13.46
C LEU A 4 -10.79 13.59 13.26
N ASN A 5 -10.00 13.35 14.31
CA ASN A 5 -8.55 13.47 14.26
C ASN A 5 -7.93 12.31 13.46
N ASN A 6 -6.62 12.39 13.19
CA ASN A 6 -5.95 11.40 12.34
C ASN A 6 -5.98 9.98 12.95
N SER A 7 -5.85 9.84 14.27
CA SER A 7 -5.98 8.55 14.96
C SER A 7 -7.38 7.94 14.82
N GLU A 8 -8.42 8.77 14.98
CA GLU A 8 -9.83 8.40 14.82
C GLU A 8 -10.12 7.91 13.39
N LEU A 9 -9.56 8.59 12.37
CA LEU A 9 -9.67 8.17 10.96
C LEU A 9 -8.91 6.87 10.67
N LEU A 10 -7.75 6.65 11.30
CA LEU A 10 -6.99 5.40 11.15
C LEU A 10 -7.74 4.22 11.78
N LEU A 11 -8.35 4.41 12.95
CA LEU A 11 -9.19 3.39 13.59
C LEU A 11 -10.38 2.99 12.70
N LEU A 12 -11.05 3.96 12.06
CA LEU A 12 -12.09 3.65 11.08
C LEU A 12 -11.54 2.97 9.81
N SER A 13 -10.33 3.37 9.37
CA SER A 13 -9.63 2.75 8.24
C SER A 13 -9.20 1.31 8.53
N ASN A 14 -9.02 0.94 9.79
CA ASN A 14 -8.89 -0.45 10.21
C ASN A 14 -10.25 -1.17 10.18
N LEU A 15 -11.28 -0.56 10.77
CA LEU A 15 -12.63 -1.15 10.88
C LEU A 15 -13.19 -1.59 9.52
N ILE A 16 -13.01 -0.79 8.46
CA ILE A 16 -13.56 -1.05 7.12
C ILE A 16 -13.10 -2.38 6.50
N TYR A 17 -11.99 -2.96 6.98
CA TYR A 17 -11.51 -4.27 6.54
C TYR A 17 -12.33 -5.44 7.09
N LEU A 18 -13.21 -5.23 8.08
CA LEU A 18 -14.11 -6.26 8.59
C LEU A 18 -15.42 -6.29 7.79
N LYS A 19 -16.11 -7.45 7.75
CA LYS A 19 -17.46 -7.57 7.18
C LYS A 19 -18.47 -6.83 8.07
N LEU A 20 -18.61 -5.53 7.92
CA LEU A 20 -19.57 -4.76 8.74
C LEU A 20 -21.02 -5.10 8.37
N ASN A 21 -21.24 -5.38 7.08
CA ASN A 21 -22.56 -5.61 6.48
C ASN A 21 -23.25 -6.91 6.91
N ILE A 22 -22.59 -7.81 7.63
CA ILE A 22 -23.24 -9.00 8.22
C ILE A 22 -23.92 -8.68 9.56
N PHE A 23 -23.68 -7.49 10.10
CA PHE A 23 -24.29 -6.99 11.33
C PHE A 23 -25.32 -5.93 10.96
N ASN A 24 -26.53 -6.06 11.49
CA ASN A 24 -27.62 -5.12 11.23
C ASN A 24 -27.57 -3.92 12.18
N GLU A 25 -26.41 -3.27 12.27
CA GLU A 25 -26.15 -2.18 13.21
C GLU A 25 -25.82 -0.91 12.43
N ASN A 26 -26.48 0.20 12.76
CA ASN A 26 -26.29 1.49 12.08
C ASN A 26 -25.46 2.49 12.89
N ARG A 27 -24.93 2.07 14.04
CA ARG A 27 -24.01 2.84 14.89
C ARG A 27 -22.74 2.05 15.12
N VAL A 28 -21.60 2.74 15.09
CA VAL A 28 -20.29 2.10 15.30
C VAL A 28 -20.22 1.41 16.67
N GLY A 29 -20.66 2.06 17.75
CA GLY A 29 -20.59 1.45 19.08
C GLY A 29 -21.39 0.15 19.22
N ASP A 30 -22.57 0.08 18.59
CA ASP A 30 -23.42 -1.11 18.62
C ASP A 30 -22.89 -2.21 17.70
N LEU A 31 -22.35 -1.83 16.53
CA LEU A 31 -21.59 -2.71 15.64
C LEU A 31 -20.42 -3.37 16.37
N ILE A 32 -19.61 -2.60 17.10
CA ILE A 32 -18.47 -3.13 17.84
C ILE A 32 -18.92 -4.09 18.95
N LYS A 33 -19.97 -3.75 19.73
CA LYS A 33 -20.54 -4.66 20.73
C LYS A 33 -20.98 -5.98 20.10
N SER A 34 -21.68 -5.91 18.96
CA SER A 34 -22.14 -7.08 18.21
C SER A 34 -20.99 -7.92 17.67
N MET A 35 -19.87 -7.32 17.26
CA MET A 35 -18.65 -8.03 16.86
C MET A 35 -17.93 -8.71 18.02
N LEU A 36 -17.81 -8.02 19.16
CA LEU A 36 -17.12 -8.53 20.36
C LEU A 36 -17.93 -9.59 21.11
N TYR A 37 -19.22 -9.75 20.80
CA TYR A 37 -20.06 -10.77 21.42
C TYR A 37 -19.76 -12.18 20.90
N LYS A 38 -19.42 -13.11 21.81
CA LYS A 38 -19.17 -14.53 21.53
C LYS A 38 -18.13 -14.72 20.40
N ASN A 39 -18.50 -15.47 19.35
CA ASN A 39 -17.66 -15.82 18.21
C ASN A 39 -17.91 -14.93 16.98
N ASN A 40 -18.61 -13.80 17.14
CA ASN A 40 -19.00 -12.96 16.00
C ASN A 40 -17.81 -12.31 15.30
N LEU A 41 -16.75 -11.97 16.04
CA LEU A 41 -15.52 -11.45 15.43
C LEU A 41 -14.93 -12.42 14.39
N ASN A 42 -15.00 -13.73 14.62
CA ASN A 42 -14.51 -14.71 13.62
C ASN A 42 -15.31 -14.65 12.30
N LYS A 43 -16.59 -14.25 12.36
CA LYS A 43 -17.43 -14.06 11.18
C LYS A 43 -17.16 -12.72 10.49
N ALA A 44 -16.83 -11.69 11.28
CA ALA A 44 -16.49 -10.35 10.82
C ALA A 44 -15.13 -10.33 10.12
N ILE A 45 -14.17 -11.09 10.64
CA ILE A 45 -12.87 -11.28 10.01
C ILE A 45 -13.10 -11.90 8.63
N LEU A 46 -12.56 -11.25 7.62
CA LEU A 46 -12.59 -11.72 6.25
C LEU A 46 -11.80 -13.02 6.13
N THR A 47 -12.49 -14.16 6.24
CA THR A 47 -11.88 -15.49 6.36
C THR A 47 -11.98 -16.35 5.09
N ARG A 48 -12.26 -15.80 3.90
CA ARG A 48 -12.33 -16.62 2.68
C ARG A 48 -11.47 -16.17 1.50
N LEU A 49 -10.72 -17.18 1.07
CA LEU A 49 -10.21 -17.58 -0.24
C LEU A 49 -9.06 -16.84 -0.90
N GLU A 50 -8.92 -15.53 -0.81
CA GLU A 50 -7.91 -14.89 -1.65
C GLU A 50 -6.69 -14.43 -0.89
N CYS A 51 -6.76 -13.78 0.28
CA CYS A 51 -5.53 -13.43 1.01
C CYS A 51 -5.55 -13.62 2.52
N LYS A 52 -4.42 -14.11 3.10
CA LYS A 52 -4.28 -14.19 4.56
C LYS A 52 -4.34 -12.78 5.14
N GLU A 53 -5.15 -12.64 6.18
CA GLU A 53 -5.17 -11.41 6.93
C GLU A 53 -3.86 -11.26 7.70
N VAL A 54 -3.07 -10.26 7.34
CA VAL A 54 -1.80 -9.96 8.02
C VAL A 54 -2.07 -9.60 9.49
N VAL A 55 -3.23 -8.99 9.77
CA VAL A 55 -3.71 -8.63 11.11
C VAL A 55 -4.31 -9.85 11.80
N LYS A 56 -3.75 -10.22 12.94
CA LYS A 56 -4.22 -11.36 13.74
C LYS A 56 -5.46 -11.00 14.55
N LYS A 57 -6.27 -11.99 14.91
CA LYS A 57 -7.48 -11.81 15.74
C LYS A 57 -7.24 -11.02 17.04
N ASN A 58 -6.11 -11.25 17.72
CA ASN A 58 -5.77 -10.50 18.93
C ASN A 58 -5.46 -9.02 18.65
N GLU A 59 -4.85 -8.71 17.51
CA GLU A 59 -4.66 -7.33 17.06
C GLU A 59 -6.01 -6.66 16.76
N TRP A 60 -6.95 -7.38 16.14
CA TRP A 60 -8.32 -6.90 15.96
C TRP A 60 -9.03 -6.58 17.26
N LEU A 61 -8.91 -7.46 18.27
CA LEU A 61 -9.51 -7.22 19.57
C LEU A 61 -9.00 -5.92 20.21
N VAL A 62 -7.71 -5.61 20.05
CA VAL A 62 -7.11 -4.36 20.54
C VAL A 62 -7.72 -3.16 19.80
N VAL A 63 -7.75 -3.18 18.48
CA VAL A 63 -8.31 -2.08 17.66
C VAL A 63 -9.80 -1.85 17.98
N LEU A 64 -10.59 -2.92 18.05
CA LEU A 64 -12.02 -2.81 18.34
C LEU A 64 -12.27 -2.25 19.74
N LYS A 65 -11.43 -2.61 20.72
CA LYS A 65 -11.50 -2.05 22.07
C LYS A 65 -11.14 -0.56 22.07
N GLN A 66 -10.12 -0.15 21.32
CA GLN A 66 -9.77 1.27 21.16
C GLN A 66 -10.91 2.09 20.52
N ILE A 67 -11.62 1.52 19.53
CA ILE A 67 -12.83 2.13 18.97
C ILE A 67 -13.94 2.22 20.03
N GLN A 68 -14.14 1.15 20.81
CA GLN A 68 -15.14 1.08 21.86
C GLN A 68 -14.87 2.06 23.01
N GLU A 69 -13.62 2.42 23.27
CA GLU A 69 -13.24 3.39 24.30
C GLU A 69 -13.27 4.84 23.78
N ASN A 70 -13.40 5.04 22.46
CA ASN A 70 -13.50 6.36 21.84
C ASN A 70 -14.96 6.83 21.73
N ASP A 71 -15.34 7.80 22.56
CA ASP A 71 -16.69 8.36 22.61
C ASP A 71 -17.16 8.96 21.29
N LYS A 72 -16.27 9.60 20.51
CA LYS A 72 -16.68 10.17 19.21
C LYS A 72 -17.03 9.05 18.24
N LEU A 73 -16.14 8.06 18.09
CA LEU A 73 -16.31 6.96 17.15
C LEU A 73 -17.57 6.15 17.47
N ASN A 74 -17.78 5.80 18.74
CA ASN A 74 -18.96 5.04 19.18
C ASN A 74 -20.30 5.66 18.75
N ASN A 75 -20.35 6.98 18.68
CA ASN A 75 -21.56 7.73 18.39
C ASN A 75 -21.83 7.92 16.89
N LEU A 76 -20.89 7.56 16.02
CA LEU A 76 -21.02 7.70 14.57
C LEU A 76 -22.13 6.78 14.04
N LYS A 77 -23.00 7.34 13.19
CA LYS A 77 -23.92 6.56 12.36
C LYS A 77 -23.19 6.04 11.13
N ILE A 78 -23.60 4.88 10.64
CA ILE A 78 -23.07 4.26 9.44
C ILE A 78 -24.14 4.33 8.35
N GLU A 79 -23.82 4.98 7.24
CA GLU A 79 -24.71 5.17 6.09
C GLU A 79 -23.98 4.82 4.77
N ASN A 80 -24.76 4.65 3.70
CA ASN A 80 -24.26 4.48 2.33
C ASN A 80 -23.16 3.40 2.20
N ILE A 81 -23.37 2.23 2.82
CA ILE A 81 -22.42 1.12 2.74
C ILE A 81 -22.39 0.59 1.31
N GLU A 82 -21.22 0.59 0.69
CA GLU A 82 -20.96 -0.09 -0.58
C GLU A 82 -20.21 -1.39 -0.30
N VAL A 83 -20.67 -2.48 -0.91
CA VAL A 83 -20.16 -3.83 -0.66
C VAL A 83 -19.70 -4.52 -1.94
N ASP A 84 -18.78 -5.45 -1.80
CA ASP A 84 -18.41 -6.44 -2.81
C ASP A 84 -18.42 -7.86 -2.21
N THR A 85 -17.88 -8.83 -2.95
CA THR A 85 -17.77 -10.23 -2.53
C THR A 85 -16.95 -10.41 -1.24
N ASN A 86 -16.08 -9.45 -0.93
CA ASN A 86 -15.19 -9.42 0.23
C ASN A 86 -15.65 -8.40 1.30
N GLY A 87 -16.93 -8.05 1.35
CA GLY A 87 -17.51 -7.22 2.42
C GLY A 87 -17.58 -5.75 2.05
N VAL A 88 -17.34 -4.86 3.00
CA VAL A 88 -17.51 -3.41 2.78
C VAL A 88 -16.30 -2.84 2.04
N LYS A 89 -16.53 -2.14 0.92
CA LYS A 89 -15.50 -1.43 0.16
C LYS A 89 -15.47 0.07 0.46
N ALA A 90 -16.60 0.66 0.81
CA ALA A 90 -16.72 2.04 1.25
C ALA A 90 -17.90 2.20 2.22
N ALA A 91 -17.78 3.10 3.19
CA ALA A 91 -18.88 3.48 4.05
C ALA A 91 -18.77 4.94 4.49
N CYS A 92 -19.92 5.55 4.76
CA CYS A 92 -20.01 6.91 5.27
C CYS A 92 -20.32 6.88 6.78
N PHE A 93 -19.50 7.56 7.56
CA PHE A 93 -19.62 7.68 9.01
C PHE A 93 -20.03 9.11 9.36
N ILE A 94 -21.18 9.25 10.02
CA ILE A 94 -21.85 10.53 10.25
C ILE A 94 -21.84 10.85 11.74
N ASP A 95 -21.33 12.02 12.10
CA ASP A 95 -21.37 12.51 13.48
C ASP A 95 -22.73 13.13 13.86
N LYS A 96 -22.86 13.60 15.10
CA LYS A 96 -24.10 14.25 15.59
C LYS A 96 -24.36 15.63 14.97
N GLN A 97 -23.43 16.18 14.20
CA GLN A 97 -23.51 17.46 13.50
C GLN A 97 -23.68 17.27 11.97
N ASP A 98 -24.01 16.05 11.53
CA ASP A 98 -24.13 15.66 10.11
C ASP A 98 -22.84 15.87 9.30
N LYS A 99 -21.68 15.88 9.95
CA LYS A 99 -20.38 15.85 9.27
C LYS A 99 -20.08 14.44 8.81
N ALA A 100 -19.75 14.31 7.54
CA ALA A 100 -19.52 13.04 6.88
C ALA A 100 -18.03 12.71 6.75
N SER A 101 -17.64 11.53 7.23
CA SER A 101 -16.34 10.92 6.98
C SER A 101 -16.51 9.66 6.15
N VAL A 102 -15.92 9.61 4.96
CA VAL A 102 -15.96 8.42 4.09
C VAL A 102 -14.65 7.65 4.22
N VAL A 103 -14.77 6.35 4.42
CA VAL A 103 -13.64 5.43 4.53
C VAL A 103 -13.66 4.47 3.35
N PHE A 104 -12.55 4.38 2.63
CA PHE A 104 -12.34 3.39 1.57
C PHE A 104 -11.47 2.25 2.08
N ARG A 105 -11.90 1.00 1.82
CA ARG A 105 -11.08 -0.19 2.05
C ARG A 105 -9.94 -0.24 1.02
N GLY A 106 -8.79 -0.76 1.45
CA GLY A 106 -7.74 -1.20 0.54
C GLY A 106 -8.05 -2.55 -0.14
N THR A 107 -7.02 -3.13 -0.74
CA THR A 107 -7.09 -4.30 -1.63
C THR A 107 -7.54 -5.57 -0.92
N LYS A 108 -8.55 -6.24 -1.49
CA LYS A 108 -9.00 -7.59 -1.09
C LYS A 108 -9.41 -8.50 -2.23
N THR A 109 -9.72 -7.98 -3.42
CA THR A 109 -10.11 -8.81 -4.59
C THR A 109 -8.99 -8.85 -5.63
N ILE A 110 -9.01 -9.86 -6.49
CA ILE A 110 -8.10 -9.98 -7.65
C ILE A 110 -8.18 -8.72 -8.53
N GLU A 111 -9.38 -8.16 -8.74
CA GLU A 111 -9.54 -6.94 -9.53
C GLU A 111 -8.89 -5.73 -8.85
N GLU A 112 -8.98 -5.62 -7.52
CA GLU A 112 -8.30 -4.56 -6.78
C GLU A 112 -6.77 -4.72 -6.81
N TRP A 113 -6.26 -5.95 -6.90
CA TRP A 113 -4.84 -6.22 -7.13
C TRP A 113 -4.42 -5.74 -8.52
N GLY A 114 -5.13 -6.14 -9.57
CA GLY A 114 -4.90 -5.62 -10.93
C GLY A 114 -4.95 -4.09 -11.01
N ASP A 115 -5.90 -3.46 -10.31
CA ASP A 115 -6.04 -1.99 -10.25
C ASP A 115 -4.85 -1.29 -9.56
N ASN A 116 -4.09 -1.98 -8.68
CA ASN A 116 -2.83 -1.45 -8.14
C ASN A 116 -1.75 -1.35 -9.22
N GLY A 117 -1.68 -2.37 -10.09
CA GLY A 117 -0.79 -2.40 -11.25
C GLY A 117 -1.15 -1.31 -12.26
N GLU A 118 -2.42 -1.22 -12.64
CA GLU A 118 -2.95 -0.16 -13.52
C GLU A 118 -2.62 1.24 -13.02
N GLY A 119 -2.64 1.46 -11.71
CA GLY A 119 -2.32 2.75 -11.10
C GLY A 119 -0.93 3.29 -11.41
N SER A 120 -0.03 2.46 -11.96
CA SER A 120 1.33 2.84 -12.36
C SER A 120 1.47 3.37 -13.80
N TYR A 121 0.48 3.12 -14.66
CA TYR A 121 0.54 3.48 -16.08
C TYR A 121 -0.78 4.06 -16.64
N MET A 122 -1.90 3.95 -15.93
CA MET A 122 -3.18 4.54 -16.31
C MET A 122 -3.38 5.91 -15.67
N SER A 123 -4.03 6.83 -16.37
CA SER A 123 -4.42 8.11 -15.78
C SER A 123 -5.59 7.98 -14.81
N ASP A 124 -6.46 6.99 -14.99
CA ASP A 124 -7.61 6.73 -14.13
C ASP A 124 -7.82 5.23 -14.11
N THR A 125 -7.83 4.64 -12.92
CA THR A 125 -8.17 3.23 -12.75
C THR A 125 -9.66 3.04 -12.52
N THR A 126 -10.14 1.83 -12.73
CA THR A 126 -11.57 1.51 -12.56
C THR A 126 -12.03 1.76 -11.13
N GLU A 127 -11.23 1.37 -10.12
CA GLU A 127 -11.57 1.56 -8.71
C GLU A 127 -11.49 3.03 -8.27
N GLN A 128 -10.59 3.83 -8.85
CA GLN A 128 -10.54 5.28 -8.63
C GLN A 128 -11.82 5.97 -9.13
N MET A 129 -12.25 5.65 -10.35
CA MET A 129 -13.48 6.21 -10.93
C MET A 129 -14.72 5.79 -10.14
N LYS A 130 -14.79 4.53 -9.69
CA LYS A 130 -15.89 4.06 -8.81
C LYS A 130 -15.92 4.83 -7.49
N ALA A 131 -14.77 5.06 -6.86
CA ALA A 131 -14.69 5.84 -5.61
C ALA A 131 -15.16 7.30 -5.82
N LEU A 132 -14.79 7.92 -6.94
CA LEU A 132 -15.25 9.27 -7.29
C LEU A 132 -16.76 9.32 -7.53
N ASN A 133 -17.29 8.34 -8.25
CA ASN A 133 -18.74 8.21 -8.46
C ASN A 133 -19.49 8.02 -7.13
N TYR A 134 -18.97 7.18 -6.23
CA TYR A 134 -19.51 7.00 -4.88
C TYR A 134 -19.63 8.33 -4.14
N ILE A 135 -18.53 9.09 -4.03
CA ILE A 135 -18.51 10.41 -3.35
C ILE A 135 -19.49 11.39 -4.00
N ASN A 136 -19.50 11.45 -5.33
CA ASN A 136 -20.32 12.42 -6.05
C ASN A 136 -21.83 12.13 -5.90
N ASN A 137 -22.23 10.89 -5.62
CA ASN A 137 -23.63 10.52 -5.39
C ASN A 137 -24.09 10.69 -3.92
N LEU A 138 -23.19 10.95 -2.97
CA LEU A 138 -23.58 11.21 -1.59
C LEU A 138 -24.30 12.57 -1.45
N LYS A 139 -25.30 12.64 -0.55
CA LYS A 139 -26.02 13.90 -0.24
C LYS A 139 -25.15 14.95 0.46
N TYR A 140 -24.03 14.53 1.04
CA TYR A 140 -23.17 15.37 1.86
C TYR A 140 -22.30 16.32 1.04
N LYS A 141 -22.02 17.48 1.62
CA LYS A 141 -21.02 18.47 1.17
C LYS A 141 -20.00 18.61 2.29
N ASN A 142 -18.74 18.94 1.97
CA ASN A 142 -17.64 19.06 2.96
C ASN A 142 -17.29 17.71 3.64
N ILE A 143 -17.01 16.71 2.82
CA ILE A 143 -16.68 15.34 3.23
C ILE A 143 -15.20 15.25 3.58
N THR A 144 -14.89 14.65 4.74
CA THR A 144 -13.55 14.12 5.02
C THR A 144 -13.43 12.72 4.43
N VAL A 145 -12.38 12.44 3.68
CA VAL A 145 -12.11 11.11 3.13
C VAL A 145 -10.86 10.50 3.75
N THR A 146 -10.86 9.18 3.92
CA THR A 146 -9.71 8.45 4.45
C THR A 146 -9.65 7.04 3.89
N GLY A 147 -8.50 6.42 4.01
CA GLY A 147 -8.32 5.00 3.73
C GLY A 147 -6.88 4.58 3.92
N HIS A 148 -6.66 3.27 3.91
CA HIS A 148 -5.35 2.66 4.00
C HIS A 148 -4.97 1.95 2.70
N SER A 149 -3.68 1.91 2.35
CA SER A 149 -3.17 1.21 1.16
C SER A 149 -3.85 1.75 -0.12
N LYS A 150 -4.43 0.88 -0.94
CA LYS A 150 -5.27 1.30 -2.08
C LYS A 150 -6.44 2.20 -1.67
N GLY A 151 -7.00 2.04 -0.48
CA GLY A 151 -8.04 2.93 0.05
C GLY A 151 -7.52 4.35 0.28
N GLY A 152 -6.25 4.49 0.67
CA GLY A 152 -5.57 5.79 0.76
C GLY A 152 -5.40 6.43 -0.62
N ASN A 153 -5.03 5.66 -1.65
CA ASN A 153 -4.99 6.14 -3.03
C ASN A 153 -6.38 6.58 -3.55
N LYS A 154 -7.44 5.78 -3.30
CA LYS A 154 -8.83 6.16 -3.64
C LYS A 154 -9.22 7.46 -2.93
N ALA A 155 -8.88 7.62 -1.64
CA ALA A 155 -9.13 8.85 -0.88
C ALA A 155 -8.40 10.07 -1.48
N LYS A 156 -7.12 9.93 -1.85
CA LYS A 156 -6.37 10.99 -2.54
C LYS A 156 -7.01 11.36 -3.87
N TYR A 157 -7.35 10.37 -4.69
CA TYR A 157 -7.96 10.58 -6.00
C TYR A 157 -9.25 11.41 -5.91
N VAL A 158 -10.17 11.03 -5.01
CA VAL A 158 -11.44 11.76 -4.86
C VAL A 158 -11.25 13.15 -4.24
N ALA A 159 -10.25 13.35 -3.38
CA ALA A 159 -9.95 14.65 -2.78
C ALA A 159 -9.44 15.66 -3.81
N LEU A 160 -8.70 15.17 -4.81
CA LEU A 160 -8.16 15.99 -5.88
C LEU A 160 -9.21 16.35 -6.96
N LEU A 161 -10.23 15.50 -7.14
CA LEU A 161 -11.16 15.60 -8.28
C LEU A 161 -12.60 15.96 -7.90
N SER A 162 -13.04 15.74 -6.66
CA SER A 162 -14.39 16.10 -6.21
C SER A 162 -14.40 17.38 -5.40
N ASP A 163 -15.30 18.30 -5.78
CA ASP A 163 -15.53 19.54 -5.03
C ASP A 163 -16.27 19.31 -3.70
N LYS A 164 -16.77 18.09 -3.45
CA LYS A 164 -17.41 17.71 -2.17
C LYS A 164 -16.40 17.43 -1.07
N VAL A 165 -15.14 17.16 -1.40
CA VAL A 165 -14.10 16.77 -0.44
C VAL A 165 -13.26 17.98 -0.04
N ASN A 166 -13.15 18.20 1.27
CA ASN A 166 -12.39 19.30 1.85
C ASN A 166 -11.15 18.85 2.63
N ARG A 167 -11.09 17.58 3.03
CA ARG A 167 -9.97 17.01 3.77
C ARG A 167 -9.78 15.54 3.42
N CYS A 168 -8.53 15.14 3.28
CA CYS A 168 -8.12 13.77 3.01
C CYS A 168 -6.98 13.39 3.95
N VAL A 169 -7.10 12.24 4.61
CA VAL A 169 -5.97 11.61 5.32
C VAL A 169 -5.73 10.24 4.70
N SER A 170 -4.57 10.05 4.08
CA SER A 170 -4.18 8.82 3.40
C SER A 170 -3.16 8.06 4.24
N PHE A 171 -3.48 6.84 4.65
CA PHE A 171 -2.58 5.99 5.44
C PHE A 171 -1.87 4.98 4.55
N ASP A 172 -0.53 5.04 4.47
CA ASP A 172 0.28 4.14 3.62
C ASP A 172 -0.25 3.97 2.18
N GLY A 173 -0.84 5.04 1.63
CA GLY A 173 -1.49 5.01 0.33
C GLY A 173 -0.51 5.27 -0.82
N GLN A 174 -0.51 4.40 -1.83
CA GLN A 174 0.32 4.57 -3.02
C GLN A 174 0.04 5.89 -3.76
N GLY A 175 1.05 6.39 -4.47
CA GLY A 175 0.97 7.54 -5.36
C GLY A 175 0.26 7.25 -6.69
N PHE A 176 0.59 8.04 -7.70
CA PHE A 176 -0.06 8.00 -9.03
C PHE A 176 0.94 7.87 -10.18
N SER A 177 0.45 7.38 -11.31
CA SER A 177 1.18 7.31 -12.58
C SER A 177 1.57 8.70 -13.11
N ASN A 178 2.55 8.75 -14.01
CA ASN A 178 2.90 9.99 -14.71
C ASN A 178 1.71 10.51 -15.54
N GLU A 179 0.93 9.59 -16.10
CA GLU A 179 -0.26 9.82 -16.90
C GLU A 179 -1.34 10.56 -16.09
N PHE A 180 -1.56 10.16 -14.82
CA PHE A 180 -2.44 10.88 -13.90
C PHE A 180 -1.91 12.27 -13.56
N ILE A 181 -0.62 12.37 -13.17
CA ILE A 181 0.01 13.64 -12.80
C ILE A 181 -0.11 14.67 -13.93
N ASN A 182 0.17 14.24 -15.16
CA ASN A 182 0.09 15.10 -16.35
C ASN A 182 -1.35 15.49 -16.68
N LYS A 183 -2.29 14.53 -16.64
CA LYS A 183 -3.71 14.78 -16.95
C LYS A 183 -4.33 15.77 -15.96
N TYR A 184 -4.04 15.62 -14.67
CA TYR A 184 -4.71 16.36 -13.60
C TYR A 184 -3.85 17.44 -12.95
N TYR A 185 -2.72 17.83 -13.54
CA TYR A 185 -1.78 18.82 -13.00
C TYR A 185 -2.45 20.06 -12.38
N LYS A 186 -3.42 20.66 -13.08
CA LYS A 186 -4.16 21.84 -12.59
C LYS A 186 -5.01 21.53 -11.35
N LYS A 187 -5.73 20.40 -11.37
CA LYS A 187 -6.57 19.96 -10.25
C LYS A 187 -5.72 19.55 -9.05
N ILE A 188 -4.57 18.91 -9.30
CA ILE A 188 -3.57 18.57 -8.28
C ILE A 188 -3.10 19.84 -7.58
N ASN A 189 -2.59 20.82 -8.32
CA ASN A 189 -2.10 22.07 -7.72
C ASN A 189 -3.16 22.84 -6.94
N ALA A 190 -4.42 22.78 -7.37
CA ALA A 190 -5.53 23.44 -6.68
C ALA A 190 -5.99 22.71 -5.40
N ASN A 191 -5.74 21.40 -5.27
CA ASN A 191 -6.37 20.56 -4.25
C ASN A 191 -5.39 19.75 -3.39
N LYS A 192 -4.08 19.73 -3.71
CA LYS A 192 -3.07 18.93 -2.98
C LYS A 192 -3.00 19.27 -1.49
N ASP A 193 -3.29 20.51 -1.11
CA ASP A 193 -3.26 20.98 0.29
C ASP A 193 -4.43 20.42 1.12
N LYS A 194 -5.42 19.78 0.48
CA LYS A 194 -6.46 19.01 1.18
C LYS A 194 -5.95 17.66 1.68
N VAL A 195 -4.81 17.20 1.17
CA VAL A 195 -4.29 15.85 1.36
C VAL A 195 -3.15 15.85 2.37
N LEU A 196 -3.30 15.03 3.40
CA LEU A 196 -2.23 14.64 4.31
C LEU A 196 -1.97 13.14 4.13
N SER A 197 -0.73 12.76 3.83
CA SER A 197 -0.32 11.35 3.85
C SER A 197 0.40 11.06 5.17
N ILE A 198 0.00 9.98 5.85
CA ILE A 198 0.63 9.50 7.08
C ILE A 198 1.11 8.08 6.84
N SER A 199 2.38 7.81 7.12
CA SER A 199 2.98 6.53 6.80
C SER A 199 3.78 5.91 7.92
N ALA A 200 3.74 4.59 8.02
CA ALA A 200 4.67 3.86 8.87
C ALA A 200 6.11 4.04 8.35
N LYS A 201 7.07 4.26 9.26
CA LYS A 201 8.48 4.54 8.94
C LYS A 201 9.08 3.58 7.89
N TYR A 202 8.71 2.31 7.98
CA TYR A 202 9.24 1.22 7.15
C TYR A 202 8.20 0.68 6.17
N ASP A 203 7.12 1.41 5.90
CA ASP A 203 6.14 0.96 4.92
C ASP A 203 6.71 1.00 3.49
N TYR A 204 6.39 0.00 2.67
CA TYR A 204 6.86 -0.13 1.28
C TYR A 204 5.85 0.31 0.23
N VAL A 205 4.62 0.65 0.61
CA VAL A 205 3.55 1.00 -0.34
C VAL A 205 3.44 2.50 -0.52
N ASN A 206 3.60 3.28 0.55
CA ASN A 206 3.52 4.75 0.52
C ASN A 206 4.50 5.41 -0.45
N CYS A 207 5.61 4.73 -0.71
CA CYS A 207 6.68 5.20 -1.58
C CYS A 207 6.58 4.67 -3.01
N LEU A 208 5.51 3.94 -3.35
CA LEU A 208 5.25 3.54 -4.72
C LEU A 208 4.62 4.71 -5.49
N LEU A 209 5.13 4.93 -6.71
CA LEU A 209 4.61 5.89 -7.69
C LEU A 209 4.77 7.36 -7.27
N ASN A 210 4.24 8.28 -8.08
CA ASN A 210 4.45 9.71 -7.85
C ASN A 210 3.56 10.27 -6.76
N SER A 211 4.18 11.06 -5.88
CA SER A 211 3.47 11.97 -5.00
C SER A 211 2.76 13.07 -5.80
N VAL A 212 1.73 13.66 -5.22
CA VAL A 212 1.08 14.88 -5.73
C VAL A 212 1.63 16.14 -5.03
N ASN A 213 2.81 16.03 -4.40
CA ASN A 213 3.42 17.04 -3.54
C ASN A 213 2.52 17.48 -2.38
N GLU A 214 1.80 16.50 -1.81
CA GLU A 214 1.04 16.63 -0.58
C GLU A 214 1.95 16.68 0.65
N GLU A 215 1.41 17.13 1.79
CA GLU A 215 2.07 17.00 3.09
C GLU A 215 2.22 15.52 3.47
N LYS A 216 3.40 15.16 3.99
CA LYS A 216 3.75 13.79 4.40
C LYS A 216 4.31 13.77 5.81
N ILE A 217 3.75 12.88 6.63
CA ILE A 217 4.23 12.59 7.98
C ILE A 217 4.57 11.11 8.05
N TYR A 218 5.68 10.78 8.71
CA TYR A 218 6.05 9.40 9.01
C TYR A 218 5.93 9.17 10.51
N VAL A 219 5.44 7.99 10.90
CA VAL A 219 5.32 7.59 12.31
C VAL A 219 6.20 6.38 12.59
N SER A 220 6.81 6.38 13.77
CA SER A 220 7.66 5.28 14.22
C SER A 220 6.87 3.96 14.33
N THR A 221 7.55 2.83 14.13
CA THR A 221 6.96 1.50 14.29
C THR A 221 7.88 0.62 15.12
N SER A 222 7.31 -0.42 15.76
CA SER A 222 8.13 -1.45 16.38
C SER A 222 8.75 -2.36 15.32
N PHE A 223 9.95 -2.85 15.59
CA PHE A 223 10.64 -3.79 14.69
C PHE A 223 9.76 -5.00 14.36
N GLN A 224 9.62 -5.28 13.07
CA GLN A 224 8.92 -6.45 12.55
C GLN A 224 9.93 -7.42 11.93
N LYS A 225 9.84 -8.69 12.35
CA LYS A 225 10.63 -9.77 11.75
C LYS A 225 10.19 -10.07 10.30
N ASN A 226 8.90 -9.88 10.01
CA ASN A 226 8.36 -10.00 8.65
C ASN A 226 8.20 -8.58 8.07
N PRO A 227 8.93 -8.22 7.00
CA PRO A 227 8.84 -6.88 6.40
C PRO A 227 7.44 -6.52 5.91
N LEU A 228 6.64 -7.51 5.51
CA LEU A 228 5.26 -7.31 5.07
C LEU A 228 4.35 -6.75 6.18
N TYR A 229 4.76 -6.88 7.45
CA TYR A 229 3.98 -6.38 8.58
C TYR A 229 4.11 -4.87 8.77
N TYR A 230 5.08 -4.21 8.13
CA TYR A 230 5.17 -2.77 8.16
C TYR A 230 4.03 -2.08 7.41
N HIS A 231 3.32 -2.79 6.52
CA HIS A 231 2.14 -2.29 5.81
C HIS A 231 0.81 -2.59 6.52
N LYS A 232 0.84 -3.01 7.80
CA LYS A 232 -0.38 -3.17 8.59
C LYS A 232 -0.86 -1.80 9.06
N SER A 233 -2.09 -1.40 8.72
CA SER A 233 -2.62 -0.11 9.22
C SER A 233 -2.59 0.05 10.75
N ASN A 234 -2.79 -1.02 11.54
CA ASN A 234 -2.73 -0.95 13.00
C ASN A 234 -1.31 -0.78 13.57
N ILE A 235 -0.24 -0.95 12.78
CA ILE A 235 1.15 -0.77 13.27
C ILE A 235 1.44 0.68 13.64
N MET A 236 0.74 1.62 12.98
CA MET A 236 0.85 3.06 13.21
C MET A 236 0.17 3.50 14.52
N LEU A 237 -0.58 2.61 15.19
CA LEU A 237 -1.26 2.90 16.45
C LEU A 237 -0.42 2.48 17.67
N ASP A 238 -0.47 3.29 18.73
CA ASP A 238 0.00 2.95 20.06
C ASP A 238 -1.01 2.09 20.84
N GLY A 239 -0.71 1.78 22.10
CA GLY A 239 -1.60 0.98 22.95
C GLY A 239 -2.96 1.63 23.26
N ASN A 240 -3.05 2.95 23.14
CA ASN A 240 -4.24 3.76 23.43
C ASN A 240 -5.05 4.10 22.17
N GLY A 241 -4.61 3.63 20.99
CA GLY A 241 -5.28 3.92 19.71
C GLY A 241 -4.94 5.30 19.15
N ASN A 242 -3.85 5.92 19.61
CA ASN A 242 -3.32 7.13 19.01
C ASN A 242 -2.26 6.78 17.96
N LEU A 243 -2.07 7.66 16.96
CA LEU A 243 -0.88 7.58 16.11
C LEU A 243 0.39 7.60 16.95
N ARG A 244 1.36 6.78 16.55
CA ARG A 244 2.71 6.78 17.13
C ARG A 244 3.42 8.10 16.83
N ASN A 245 4.49 8.34 17.59
CA ASN A 245 5.30 9.55 17.43
C ASN A 245 5.83 9.68 16.01
N GLU A 246 5.84 10.93 15.53
CA GLU A 246 6.44 11.29 14.26
C GLU A 246 7.93 10.97 14.24
N THR A 247 8.44 10.66 13.05
CA THR A 247 9.83 10.29 12.79
C THR A 247 10.22 10.70 11.38
N ASP A 248 11.50 10.67 11.09
CA ASP A 248 12.00 10.88 9.74
C ASP A 248 11.73 9.65 8.85
N PRO A 249 11.54 9.83 7.53
CA PRO A 249 11.43 8.71 6.60
C PRO A 249 12.68 7.84 6.65
N CYS A 250 12.49 6.52 6.60
CA CYS A 250 13.60 5.59 6.48
C CYS A 250 14.28 5.69 5.11
N SER A 251 15.60 5.53 5.09
CA SER A 251 16.41 5.44 3.88
C SER A 251 15.93 4.31 2.95
N PHE A 252 15.42 3.22 3.51
CA PHE A 252 14.85 2.12 2.74
C PHE A 252 13.65 2.53 1.87
N VAL A 253 12.82 3.45 2.35
CA VAL A 253 11.67 3.99 1.60
C VAL A 253 12.16 4.73 0.35
N LYS A 254 13.30 5.43 0.45
CA LYS A 254 13.98 6.04 -0.69
C LYS A 254 14.48 4.98 -1.66
N ILE A 255 15.06 3.88 -1.17
CA ILE A 255 15.49 2.75 -2.02
C ILE A 255 14.35 2.27 -2.89
N ILE A 256 13.20 1.94 -2.30
CA ILE A 256 12.08 1.41 -3.06
C ILE A 256 11.59 2.46 -4.06
N TYR A 257 11.40 3.71 -3.65
CA TYR A 257 10.93 4.76 -4.55
C TYR A 257 11.89 5.02 -5.71
N GLU A 258 13.15 5.37 -5.43
CA GLU A 258 14.12 5.80 -6.42
C GLU A 258 14.50 4.66 -7.35
N PHE A 259 14.74 3.46 -6.80
CA PHE A 259 15.08 2.30 -7.61
C PHE A 259 13.91 1.88 -8.51
N SER A 260 12.70 1.75 -7.94
CA SER A 260 11.54 1.34 -8.74
C SER A 260 11.16 2.41 -9.76
N THR A 261 11.22 3.69 -9.41
CA THR A 261 10.88 4.79 -10.34
C THR A 261 11.93 4.94 -11.43
N SER A 262 13.23 4.89 -11.11
CA SER A 262 14.31 4.97 -12.09
C SER A 262 14.22 3.82 -13.11
N LEU A 263 13.85 2.63 -12.64
CA LEU A 263 13.69 1.45 -13.48
C LEU A 263 12.40 1.52 -14.30
N ILE A 264 11.25 1.79 -13.68
CA ILE A 264 9.92 1.74 -14.31
C ILE A 264 9.69 2.89 -15.30
N SER A 265 10.16 4.11 -14.97
CA SER A 265 9.88 5.30 -15.79
C SER A 265 10.50 5.27 -17.18
N LYS A 266 11.57 4.49 -17.36
CA LYS A 266 12.31 4.37 -18.63
C LYS A 266 11.93 3.13 -19.45
N LEU A 267 11.07 2.26 -18.94
CA LEU A 267 10.67 1.04 -19.65
C LEU A 267 9.63 1.35 -20.74
N PRO A 268 9.83 0.84 -21.98
CA PRO A 268 8.80 0.92 -23.02
C PRO A 268 7.64 -0.05 -22.73
N GLU A 269 6.46 0.26 -23.26
CA GLU A 269 5.36 -0.72 -23.35
C GLU A 269 5.67 -1.78 -24.42
N PRO A 270 5.26 -3.06 -24.23
CA PRO A 270 4.45 -3.59 -23.13
C PRO A 270 5.25 -4.02 -21.88
N HIS A 271 6.58 -3.88 -21.87
CA HIS A 271 7.43 -4.41 -20.79
C HIS A 271 7.16 -3.76 -19.44
N LYS A 272 6.85 -2.47 -19.44
CA LYS A 272 6.46 -1.71 -18.25
C LYS A 272 5.21 -2.33 -17.59
N SER A 273 4.09 -2.40 -18.32
CA SER A 273 2.84 -2.97 -17.79
C SER A 273 2.99 -4.44 -17.40
N PHE A 274 3.67 -5.25 -18.23
CA PHE A 274 3.89 -6.66 -17.92
C PHE A 274 4.70 -6.86 -16.63
N ALA A 275 5.80 -6.12 -16.45
CA ALA A 275 6.67 -6.28 -15.28
C ALA A 275 5.99 -5.83 -13.99
N ILE A 276 5.22 -4.73 -14.04
CA ILE A 276 4.49 -4.22 -12.88
C ILE A 276 3.37 -5.17 -12.50
N ASN A 277 2.55 -5.61 -13.46
CA ASN A 277 1.46 -6.54 -13.18
C ASN A 277 2.00 -7.86 -12.64
N SER A 278 3.10 -8.38 -13.20
CA SER A 278 3.76 -9.58 -12.68
C SER A 278 4.27 -9.40 -11.24
N LEU A 279 4.84 -8.23 -10.90
CA LEU A 279 5.29 -7.95 -9.54
C LEU A 279 4.11 -7.88 -8.57
N ILE A 280 3.01 -7.24 -8.98
CA ILE A 280 1.78 -7.14 -8.20
C ILE A 280 1.17 -8.53 -7.96
N ASP A 281 1.09 -9.37 -8.99
CA ASP A 281 0.60 -10.75 -8.85
C ASP A 281 1.44 -11.57 -7.86
N ILE A 282 2.76 -11.32 -7.80
CA ILE A 282 3.65 -12.00 -6.83
C ILE A 282 3.43 -11.47 -5.43
N ILE A 283 3.31 -10.16 -5.27
CA ILE A 283 3.03 -9.54 -3.97
C ILE A 283 1.67 -10.04 -3.46
N GLU A 284 0.67 -10.12 -4.34
CA GLU A 284 -0.59 -10.80 -4.08
C GLU A 284 -0.30 -12.22 -3.60
N LEU A 285 0.24 -13.12 -4.43
CA LEU A 285 0.54 -14.51 -4.06
C LEU A 285 1.24 -14.66 -2.69
N ILE A 286 2.25 -13.84 -2.41
CA ILE A 286 2.98 -13.87 -1.13
C ILE A 286 2.09 -13.48 0.05
N LEU A 287 1.33 -12.39 -0.07
CA LEU A 287 0.40 -11.95 0.98
C LEU A 287 -0.80 -12.88 1.12
N CYS A 288 -1.07 -13.66 0.07
CA CYS A 288 -2.31 -14.36 -0.12
C CYS A 288 -2.23 -15.87 0.16
N ASP A 289 -1.03 -16.45 0.15
CA ASP A 289 -0.79 -17.88 0.42
C ASP A 289 -1.06 -18.27 1.89
N LYS A 290 -1.73 -19.42 2.08
CA LYS A 290 -2.35 -19.87 3.33
C LYS A 290 -1.45 -20.67 4.27
N ASP A 291 -0.19 -20.96 3.94
CA ASP A 291 0.60 -21.95 4.72
C ASP A 291 2.03 -21.54 5.13
N LEU A 292 2.46 -20.28 5.03
CA LEU A 292 3.89 -19.97 5.19
C LEU A 292 4.24 -19.04 6.35
N GLU A 293 5.03 -19.54 7.30
CA GLU A 293 5.47 -18.80 8.51
C GLU A 293 6.78 -17.99 8.33
N SER A 294 7.47 -18.06 7.17
CA SER A 294 8.76 -17.36 6.97
C SER A 294 8.80 -16.49 5.70
N GLY A 295 8.72 -15.16 5.89
CA GLY A 295 8.66 -14.16 4.79
C GLY A 295 9.83 -14.17 3.80
N ILE A 296 11.06 -14.51 4.24
CA ILE A 296 12.23 -14.60 3.34
C ILE A 296 12.14 -15.82 2.43
N LEU A 297 11.67 -16.96 2.98
CA LEU A 297 11.43 -18.17 2.20
C LEU A 297 10.25 -17.98 1.23
N GLN A 298 9.29 -17.09 1.53
CA GLN A 298 8.15 -16.76 0.66
C GLN A 298 8.57 -15.97 -0.58
N ILE A 299 9.41 -14.95 -0.44
CA ILE A 299 9.95 -14.22 -1.61
C ILE A 299 10.76 -15.20 -2.48
N ALA A 300 11.62 -16.01 -1.86
CA ALA A 300 12.37 -17.06 -2.57
C ALA A 300 11.46 -18.15 -3.19
N LYS A 301 10.35 -18.52 -2.54
CA LYS A 301 9.38 -19.52 -3.03
C LYS A 301 8.49 -18.97 -4.13
N GLY A 302 8.09 -17.70 -4.11
CA GLY A 302 7.43 -17.03 -5.24
C GLY A 302 8.32 -17.02 -6.46
N ILE A 303 9.61 -16.72 -6.26
CA ILE A 303 10.65 -16.85 -7.29
C ILE A 303 10.83 -18.32 -7.75
N LEU A 304 10.66 -19.31 -6.88
CA LEU A 304 10.67 -20.76 -7.22
C LEU A 304 9.42 -21.28 -7.92
N MET A 305 8.23 -20.83 -7.54
CA MET A 305 7.00 -21.12 -8.26
C MET A 305 7.05 -20.54 -9.67
N MET A 306 7.70 -19.38 -9.85
CA MET A 306 8.05 -18.88 -11.18
C MET A 306 9.02 -19.81 -11.93
N PHE A 307 10.01 -20.42 -11.27
CA PHE A 307 10.89 -21.42 -11.90
C PHE A 307 10.12 -22.64 -12.44
N ASP A 308 9.04 -23.08 -11.77
CA ASP A 308 8.22 -24.22 -12.23
C ASP A 308 7.14 -23.82 -13.25
N TYR A 309 6.54 -22.63 -13.13
CA TYR A 309 5.56 -22.12 -14.10
C TYR A 309 6.21 -21.84 -15.47
N THR A 310 7.49 -21.45 -15.46
CA THR A 310 8.29 -21.17 -16.67
C THR A 310 8.83 -22.45 -17.33
N LYS A 311 9.04 -23.54 -16.58
CA LYS A 311 9.54 -24.83 -17.12
C LYS A 311 8.58 -25.49 -18.13
N HIS A 312 7.29 -25.16 -18.08
CA HIS A 312 6.26 -25.77 -18.93
C HIS A 312 5.94 -25.00 -20.22
N TYR A 313 6.49 -23.80 -20.40
CA TYR A 313 6.31 -23.01 -21.62
C TYR A 313 7.63 -22.87 -22.37
N ASN A 314 7.62 -23.09 -23.68
CA ASN A 314 8.73 -22.71 -24.56
C ASN A 314 8.80 -21.16 -24.58
N LEU A 315 9.57 -20.56 -23.67
CA LEU A 315 9.48 -19.13 -23.35
C LEU A 315 10.04 -18.24 -24.47
N LYS A 316 9.17 -17.35 -24.99
CA LYS A 316 9.51 -16.22 -25.85
C LYS A 316 10.44 -15.23 -25.12
N ALA A 317 11.25 -14.48 -25.87
CA ALA A 317 12.26 -13.54 -25.34
C ALA A 317 11.67 -12.51 -24.35
N GLU A 318 10.47 -11.99 -24.62
CA GLU A 318 9.74 -11.03 -23.78
C GLU A 318 9.57 -11.50 -22.32
N ILE A 319 9.25 -12.79 -22.12
CA ILE A 319 9.03 -13.34 -20.78
C ILE A 319 10.37 -13.44 -20.02
N LYS A 320 11.47 -13.74 -20.71
CA LYS A 320 12.81 -13.76 -20.10
C LYS A 320 13.26 -12.36 -19.69
N LEU A 321 12.93 -11.33 -20.47
CA LEU A 321 13.23 -9.94 -20.15
C LEU A 321 12.47 -9.52 -18.89
N ALA A 322 11.16 -9.69 -18.88
CA ALA A 322 10.33 -9.38 -17.73
C ALA A 322 10.73 -10.14 -16.46
N TYR A 323 11.11 -11.41 -16.59
CA TYR A 323 11.59 -12.23 -15.47
C TYR A 323 12.86 -11.65 -14.81
N ASN A 324 13.82 -11.18 -15.60
CA ASN A 324 15.03 -10.57 -15.06
C ASN A 324 14.76 -9.18 -14.49
N LEU A 325 13.85 -8.42 -15.10
CA LEU A 325 13.41 -7.12 -14.60
C LEU A 325 12.73 -7.23 -13.23
N LEU A 326 11.86 -8.22 -13.07
CA LEU A 326 11.18 -8.53 -11.82
C LEU A 326 12.15 -8.97 -10.72
N GLN A 327 13.16 -9.79 -11.05
CA GLN A 327 14.22 -10.12 -10.11
C GLN A 327 14.93 -8.85 -9.63
N SER A 328 15.27 -7.94 -10.55
CA SER A 328 15.93 -6.67 -10.25
C SER A 328 15.09 -5.83 -9.27
N LEU A 329 13.80 -5.65 -9.55
CA LEU A 329 12.83 -4.96 -8.68
C LEU A 329 12.70 -5.59 -7.29
N SER A 330 12.94 -6.90 -7.16
CA SER A 330 12.81 -7.64 -5.90
C SER A 330 14.06 -7.57 -5.02
N VAL A 331 15.23 -7.22 -5.57
CA VAL A 331 16.51 -7.23 -4.83
C VAL A 331 16.49 -6.33 -3.58
N PRO A 332 15.95 -5.09 -3.60
CA PRO A 332 15.85 -4.28 -2.38
C PRO A 332 15.12 -4.99 -1.24
N LEU A 333 14.05 -5.73 -1.55
CA LEU A 333 13.25 -6.47 -0.57
C LEU A 333 14.03 -7.63 0.05
N VAL A 334 14.95 -8.26 -0.69
CA VAL A 334 15.81 -9.33 -0.17
C VAL A 334 16.75 -8.81 0.92
N PHE A 335 17.26 -7.59 0.78
CA PHE A 335 18.17 -6.96 1.73
C PHE A 335 17.49 -6.06 2.76
N TRP A 336 16.16 -6.09 2.83
CA TRP A 336 15.33 -5.27 3.70
C TRP A 336 15.83 -5.21 5.16
N ASN A 337 16.07 -6.37 5.76
CA ASN A 337 16.48 -6.45 7.16
C ASN A 337 17.86 -5.84 7.38
N ASP A 338 18.77 -5.97 6.43
CA ASP A 338 20.11 -5.43 6.54
C ASP A 338 20.10 -3.90 6.38
N PHE A 339 19.26 -3.36 5.50
CA PHE A 339 19.01 -1.91 5.41
C PHE A 339 18.42 -1.34 6.70
N ILE A 340 17.37 -1.96 7.26
CA ILE A 340 16.81 -1.53 8.55
C ILE A 340 17.85 -1.63 9.67
N ARG A 341 18.59 -2.74 9.75
CA ARG A 341 19.63 -2.91 10.78
C ARG A 341 20.75 -1.89 10.63
N SER A 342 21.12 -1.54 9.42
CA SER A 342 22.10 -0.49 9.18
C SER A 342 21.62 0.85 9.72
N GLU A 343 20.38 1.23 9.42
CA GLU A 343 19.79 2.49 9.86
C GLU A 343 19.62 2.54 11.39
N GLU A 344 18.99 1.53 11.99
CA GLU A 344 18.73 1.46 13.44
C GLU A 344 20.02 1.43 14.27
N ASN A 345 21.10 0.86 13.75
CA ASN A 345 22.40 0.84 14.43
C ASN A 345 23.33 1.98 13.98
N HIS A 346 22.88 2.87 13.10
CA HIS A 346 23.70 3.90 12.46
C HIS A 346 25.04 3.35 11.90
N SER A 347 25.02 2.13 11.33
CA SER A 347 26.23 1.39 10.96
C SER A 347 26.51 1.50 9.46
N LYS A 348 27.51 2.34 9.14
CA LYS A 348 28.07 2.46 7.77
C LYS A 348 28.70 1.16 7.28
N LEU A 349 29.24 0.34 8.19
CA LEU A 349 29.81 -0.96 7.83
C LEU A 349 28.72 -1.90 7.28
N ILE A 350 27.61 -2.05 8.02
CA ILE A 350 26.48 -2.87 7.58
C ILE A 350 25.91 -2.31 6.27
N LEU A 351 25.79 -0.99 6.15
CA LEU A 351 25.32 -0.35 4.92
C LEU A 351 26.18 -0.74 3.72
N ASN A 352 27.50 -0.54 3.82
CA ASN A 352 28.45 -0.78 2.73
C ASN A 352 28.50 -2.27 2.33
N GLU A 353 28.47 -3.18 3.31
CA GLU A 353 28.38 -4.61 3.03
C GLU A 353 27.07 -4.98 2.33
N THR A 354 25.96 -4.34 2.72
CA THR A 354 24.64 -4.56 2.11
C THR A 354 24.61 -4.04 0.67
N LEU A 355 25.11 -2.82 0.43
CA LEU A 355 25.19 -2.23 -0.91
C LEU A 355 26.11 -3.02 -1.84
N LEU A 356 27.21 -3.58 -1.33
CA LEU A 356 28.09 -4.45 -2.11
C LEU A 356 27.36 -5.73 -2.55
N LYS A 357 26.67 -6.39 -1.63
CA LYS A 357 25.86 -7.58 -1.96
C LYS A 357 24.74 -7.23 -2.94
N PHE A 358 24.03 -6.12 -2.71
CA PHE A 358 23.01 -5.60 -3.61
C PHE A 358 23.55 -5.43 -5.03
N LYS A 359 24.70 -4.77 -5.18
CA LYS A 359 25.37 -4.56 -6.47
C LYS A 359 25.70 -5.88 -7.17
N ILE A 360 26.29 -6.84 -6.46
CA ILE A 360 26.64 -8.17 -7.02
C ILE A 360 25.38 -8.90 -7.54
N TYR A 361 24.26 -8.82 -6.82
CA TYR A 361 22.99 -9.39 -7.29
C TYR A 361 22.49 -8.71 -8.57
N GLN A 362 22.54 -7.37 -8.62
CA GLN A 362 22.15 -6.61 -9.81
C GLN A 362 23.06 -6.90 -11.02
N GLU A 363 24.38 -6.96 -10.83
CA GLU A 363 25.35 -7.28 -11.89
C GLU A 363 25.07 -8.65 -12.54
N ASN A 364 24.69 -9.65 -11.73
CA ASN A 364 24.28 -10.96 -12.24
C ASN A 364 23.01 -10.88 -13.10
N ILE A 365 22.06 -10.03 -12.74
CA ILE A 365 20.82 -9.82 -13.51
C ILE A 365 21.12 -9.06 -14.80
N ILE A 366 21.94 -8.01 -14.73
CA ILE A 366 22.43 -7.23 -15.87
C ILE A 366 23.14 -8.14 -16.88
N PHE A 367 24.00 -9.06 -16.41
CA PHE A 367 24.67 -10.03 -17.27
C PHE A 367 23.68 -10.93 -18.01
N LYS A 368 22.63 -11.42 -17.34
CA LYS A 368 21.57 -12.22 -17.97
C LYS A 368 20.80 -11.39 -19.02
N LEU A 369 20.45 -10.15 -18.70
CA LEU A 369 19.72 -9.24 -19.60
C LEU A 369 20.52 -8.93 -20.88
N LYS A 370 21.83 -8.66 -20.78
CA LYS A 370 22.70 -8.38 -21.95
C LYS A 370 22.73 -9.53 -22.97
N ASN A 371 22.45 -10.76 -22.54
CA ASN A 371 22.41 -11.96 -23.38
C ASN A 371 21.04 -12.20 -24.04
N LEU A 372 20.05 -11.31 -23.85
CA LEU A 372 18.68 -11.44 -24.40
C LEU A 372 18.43 -10.52 -25.61
N GLY A 373 19.48 -10.24 -26.40
CA GLY A 373 19.38 -9.41 -27.60
C GLY A 373 19.40 -7.90 -27.32
N ILE A 374 19.09 -7.10 -28.35
CA ILE A 374 19.20 -5.62 -28.31
C ILE A 374 18.31 -5.03 -27.21
N GLU A 375 17.08 -5.51 -27.10
CA GLU A 375 16.14 -5.05 -26.09
C GLU A 375 16.61 -5.38 -24.66
N GLY A 376 17.20 -6.58 -24.47
CA GLY A 376 17.83 -6.95 -23.20
C GLY A 376 19.02 -6.06 -22.84
N GLN A 377 19.81 -5.62 -23.82
CA GLN A 377 20.89 -4.66 -23.58
C GLN A 377 20.37 -3.29 -23.15
N GLN A 378 19.29 -2.80 -23.75
CA GLN A 378 18.66 -1.54 -23.36
C GLN A 378 18.14 -1.60 -21.92
N ILE A 379 17.43 -2.68 -21.55
CA ILE A 379 16.95 -2.88 -20.19
C ILE A 379 18.12 -3.04 -19.20
N ALA A 380 19.20 -3.72 -19.60
CA ALA A 380 20.39 -3.86 -18.77
C ALA A 380 21.02 -2.50 -18.41
N ILE A 381 21.04 -1.55 -19.35
CA ILE A 381 21.52 -0.17 -19.09
C ILE A 381 20.61 0.52 -18.07
N ILE A 382 19.28 0.40 -18.21
CA ILE A 382 18.32 0.98 -17.27
C ILE A 382 18.53 0.43 -15.84
N VAL A 383 18.74 -0.89 -15.70
CA VAL A 383 18.98 -1.52 -14.40
C VAL A 383 20.32 -1.09 -13.81
N ASP A 384 21.37 -1.00 -14.63
CA ASP A 384 22.70 -0.55 -14.21
C ASP A 384 22.67 0.92 -13.72
N ASP A 385 22.05 1.82 -14.48
CA ASP A 385 21.84 3.21 -14.08
C ASP A 385 21.09 3.32 -12.74
N ALA A 386 19.98 2.60 -12.59
CA ALA A 386 19.18 2.61 -11.36
C ALA A 386 19.99 2.09 -10.16
N THR A 387 20.80 1.05 -10.37
CA THR A 387 21.66 0.46 -9.34
C THR A 387 22.75 1.43 -8.90
N ASN A 388 23.43 2.07 -9.85
CA ASN A 388 24.54 2.97 -9.56
C ASN A 388 24.05 4.29 -8.92
N ASN A 389 22.93 4.84 -9.38
CA ASN A 389 22.32 6.02 -8.76
C ASN A 389 21.97 5.75 -7.30
N LEU A 390 21.31 4.62 -7.03
CA LEU A 390 20.98 4.22 -5.67
C LEU A 390 22.22 4.13 -4.78
N ILE A 391 23.27 3.46 -5.23
CA ILE A 391 24.52 3.32 -4.45
C ILE A 391 25.15 4.68 -4.21
N TYR A 392 25.17 5.55 -5.22
CA TYR A 392 25.69 6.91 -5.12
C TYR A 392 24.92 7.73 -4.06
N ASP A 393 23.60 7.65 -4.05
CA ASP A 393 22.76 8.41 -3.11
C ASP A 393 23.01 7.97 -1.66
N PHE A 394 23.31 6.70 -1.41
CA PHE A 394 23.68 6.20 -0.07
C PHE A 394 25.12 6.48 0.35
N GLN A 395 26.03 6.69 -0.60
CA GLN A 395 27.42 7.01 -0.29
C GLN A 395 27.63 8.50 0.00
N ASN A 396 26.73 9.36 -0.51
CA ASN A 396 26.85 10.81 -0.43
C ASN A 396 25.84 11.49 0.52
N ASN A 397 24.91 10.72 1.10
CA ASN A 397 24.05 11.14 2.21
C ASN A 397 24.53 10.49 3.52
#